data_AF-R9C7X6-F1
#
_entry.id   AF-R9C7X6-F1
#
_cell.length_a   1.000
_cell.length_b   1.000
_cell.length_c   1.000
_cell.angle_alpha   90.00
_cell.angle_beta   90.00
_cell.angle_gamma   90.00
#
_symmetry.space_group_name_H-M   'P 1'
#
loop_
_entity.id
_entity.type
_entity.pdbx_description
1 polymer ?
#
loop_
_entity_poly.entity_id
_entity_poly.type
_entity_poly.pdbx_seq_one_letter_code
_entity_poly.pdbx_strand_id
1 'polypeptide(L)' 'MKSNDIKLTNRDLQAIERRNQLLESAKELFASNGYHATTTRQITKNIGMADGLIYHYFPDGKNKF' A
#
# COMPACT_ATOMS: atom_id res chain seq x y z
N MET A 1 8.38 28.29 18.16
CA MET A 1 8.60 26.88 18.58
C MET A 1 7.43 26.42 19.43
N LYS A 2 6.51 25.64 18.85
CA LYS A 2 5.88 24.49 19.48
C LYS A 2 5.56 23.52 18.34
N SER A 3 6.46 22.58 18.10
CA SER A 3 6.16 21.41 17.28
C SER A 3 5.02 20.69 17.98
N ASN A 4 3.84 20.65 17.36
CA ASN A 4 2.81 19.70 17.76
C ASN A 4 3.35 18.32 17.40
N ASP A 5 3.98 17.64 18.36
CA ASP A 5 4.34 16.24 18.21
C ASP A 5 3.05 15.44 18.11
N ILE A 6 2.60 15.18 16.87
CA ILE A 6 1.45 14.32 16.59
C ILE A 6 1.82 12.93 17.10
N LYS A 7 1.33 12.55 18.29
CA LYS A 7 1.41 11.18 18.76
C LYS A 7 0.53 10.30 17.86
N LEU A 8 1.16 9.58 16.95
CA LEU A 8 0.51 8.56 16.14
C LEU A 8 -0.08 7.48 17.06
N THR A 9 -1.32 7.10 16.80
CA THR A 9 -1.95 5.97 17.46
C THR A 9 -1.42 4.66 16.87
N ASN A 10 -1.61 3.54 17.58
CA ASN A 10 -1.31 2.22 17.03
C ASN A 10 -2.05 1.95 15.71
N ARG A 11 -3.25 2.51 15.52
CA ARG A 11 -4.00 2.37 14.26
C ARG A 11 -3.33 3.13 13.13
N ASP A 12 -2.80 4.32 13.39
CA ASP A 12 -2.08 5.11 12.40
C ASP A 12 -0.78 4.41 11.97
N LEU A 13 -0.05 3.85 12.94
CA LEU A 13 1.16 3.06 12.67
C LEU A 13 0.85 1.83 11.80
N GLN A 14 -0.21 1.09 12.13
CA GLN A 14 -0.65 -0.05 11.30
C GLN A 14 -1.04 0.38 9.89
N ALA A 15 -1.73 1.52 9.74
CA ALA A 15 -2.11 2.04 8.44
C ALA A 15 -0.88 2.41 7.59
N ILE A 16 0.14 3.02 8.21
CA ILE A 16 1.42 3.34 7.55
C ILE A 16 2.14 2.06 7.12
N GLU A 17 2.23 1.07 8.01
CA GLU A 17 2.87 -0.22 7.73
C GLU A 17 2.17 -0.94 6.55
N ARG A 18 0.84 -1.03 6.57
CA ARG A 18 0.07 -1.63 5.46
C ARG A 18 0.29 -0.90 4.15
N ARG A 19 0.31 0.44 4.17
CA ARG A 19 0.59 1.24 2.97
C ARG A 19 2.00 0.95 2.42
N ASN A 20 2.99 0.79 3.29
CA ASN A 20 4.36 0.47 2.88
C ASN A 20 4.47 -0.94 2.31
N GLN A 21 3.80 -1.93 2.91
CA GLN A 21 3.74 -3.31 2.38
C GLN A 21 3.16 -3.34 0.95
N LEU A 22 2.10 -2.56 0.71
CA LEU A 22 1.52 -2.41 -0.63
C LEU A 22 2.50 -1.80 -1.63
N LEU A 23 3.25 -0.76 -1.23
CA LEU A 23 4.24 -0.10 -2.09
C LEU A 23 5.38 -1.02 -2.46
N GLU A 24 5.97 -1.72 -1.50
CA GLU A 24 7.07 -2.65 -1.76
C GLU A 24 6.62 -3.81 -2.65
N SER A 25 5.46 -4.40 -2.37
CA SER A 25 4.91 -5.44 -3.23
C SER A 25 4.61 -4.95 -4.65
N ALA A 26 4.13 -3.71 -4.81
CA ALA A 26 3.88 -3.14 -6.12
C ALA A 26 5.19 -2.95 -6.89
N LYS A 27 6.24 -2.42 -6.25
CA LYS A 27 7.57 -2.27 -6.84
C LYS A 27 8.13 -3.60 -7.33
N GLU A 28 8.09 -4.65 -6.50
CA GLU A 28 8.57 -5.99 -6.86
C GLU A 28 7.82 -6.56 -8.07
N LEU A 29 6.49 -6.47 -8.07
CA LEU A 29 5.67 -7.00 -9.15
C LEU A 29 5.80 -6.19 -10.45
N PHE A 30 5.95 -4.87 -10.34
CA PHE A 30 6.22 -4.01 -11.50
C PHE A 30 7.59 -4.29 -12.11
N ALA A 31 8.62 -4.51 -11.28
CA ALA A 31 9.96 -4.84 -11.75
C ALA A 31 10.01 -6.21 -12.45
N SER A 32 9.25 -7.19 -11.95
CA SER A 32 9.23 -8.56 -12.49
C SER A 32 8.33 -8.75 -13.71
N ASN A 33 7.14 -8.16 -13.70
CA ASN A 33 6.11 -8.41 -14.72
C ASN A 33 5.78 -7.19 -15.58
N GLY A 34 6.27 -6.00 -15.21
CA GLY A 34 5.87 -4.74 -15.80
C GLY A 34 4.59 -4.17 -15.19
N TYR A 35 4.43 -2.84 -15.32
CA TYR A 35 3.29 -2.12 -14.76
C TYR A 35 1.97 -2.64 -15.30
N HIS A 36 1.81 -2.71 -16.63
CA HIS A 36 0.53 -3.07 -17.26
C HIS A 36 0.07 -4.50 -16.95
N ALA A 37 0.99 -5.46 -16.87
CA ALA A 37 0.67 -6.86 -16.57
C ALA A 37 0.36 -7.11 -15.08
N THR A 38 0.75 -6.19 -14.20
CA THR A 38 0.48 -6.30 -12.76
C THR A 38 -0.92 -5.79 -12.43
N THR A 39 -1.67 -6.54 -11.62
CA THR A 39 -3.01 -6.17 -11.15
C THR A 39 -2.98 -5.81 -9.67
N THR A 40 -3.93 -4.98 -9.22
CA THR A 40 -4.12 -4.67 -7.80
C THR A 40 -4.29 -5.92 -6.95
N ARG A 41 -4.98 -6.93 -7.49
CA ARG A 41 -5.18 -8.25 -6.87
C ARG A 41 -3.88 -9.04 -6.68
N GLN A 42 -2.95 -8.99 -7.63
CA GLN A 42 -1.65 -9.64 -7.46
C GLN A 42 -0.87 -8.97 -6.33
N ILE A 43 -0.92 -7.64 -6.23
CA ILE A 43 -0.25 -6.87 -5.16
C ILE A 43 -0.82 -7.24 -3.79
N THR A 44 -2.15 -7.22 -3.61
CA THR A 44 -2.78 -7.58 -2.32
C THR A 44 -2.49 -9.04 -1.94
N LYS A 45 -2.56 -9.95 -2.92
CA LYS A 45 -2.29 -11.38 -2.68
C LYS A 45 -0.84 -11.65 -2.26
N ASN A 46 0.13 -10.93 -2.83
CA ASN A 46 1.56 -11.10 -2.51
C ASN A 46 1.87 -10.82 -1.03
N ILE A 47 1.08 -9.96 -0.38
CA ILE A 47 1.22 -9.61 1.05
C ILE A 47 0.08 -10.15 1.93
N GLY A 48 -0.74 -11.08 1.40
CA GLY A 48 -1.80 -11.75 2.16
C GLY A 48 -2.95 -10.84 2.61
N MET A 49 -3.25 -9.77 1.86
CA MET A 49 -4.37 -8.87 2.16
C MET A 49 -5.60 -9.14 1.28
N ALA A 50 -6.76 -8.74 1.80
CA ALA A 50 -8.01 -8.76 1.03
C ALA A 50 -7.98 -7.73 -0.11
N ASP A 51 -8.48 -8.12 -1.28
CA ASP A 51 -8.43 -7.32 -2.50
C ASP A 51 -9.09 -5.93 -2.34
N GLY A 52 -10.18 -5.85 -1.60
CA GLY A 52 -10.89 -4.57 -1.38
C GLY A 52 -10.11 -3.55 -0.54
N LEU A 53 -9.13 -4.01 0.25
CA LEU A 53 -8.40 -3.15 1.17
C LEU A 53 -7.46 -2.17 0.45
N ILE A 54 -7.03 -2.49 -0.78
CA ILE A 54 -6.17 -1.60 -1.56
C ILE A 54 -6.84 -0.25 -1.84
N TYR A 55 -8.15 -0.22 -2.08
CA TYR A 55 -8.89 1.00 -2.40
C TYR A 55 -9.02 1.94 -1.19
N HIS A 56 -8.79 1.43 0.03
CA HIS A 56 -8.69 2.26 1.21
C HIS A 56 -7.40 3.09 1.23
N TYR A 57 -6.29 2.51 0.77
CA TYR A 57 -4.96 3.17 0.78
C TYR A 57 -4.64 3.88 -0.55
N PHE A 58 -5.14 3.33 -1.65
CA PHE A 58 -4.93 3.80 -3.02
C PHE A 58 -6.28 3.80 -3.75
N PRO A 59 -7.07 4.89 -3.65
CA PRO A 59 -8.42 4.95 -4.22
C PRO A 59 -8.50 4.68 -5.72
N ASP A 60 -7.49 5.10 -6.50
CA ASP A 60 -7.43 4.81 -7.95
C ASP A 60 -6.66 3.50 -8.25
N GLY A 61 -6.53 2.65 -7.24
CA GLY A 61 -5.84 1.37 -7.29
C GLY A 61 -4.39 1.53 -7.76
N LYS A 62 -4.05 0.82 -8.85
CA LYS A 62 -2.69 0.75 -9.35
C LYS A 62 -2.15 2.10 -9.87
N ASN A 63 -3.03 3.04 -10.20
CA ASN A 63 -2.67 4.32 -10.80
C ASN A 63 -2.03 5.31 -9.79
N LYS A 64 -2.09 5.01 -8.49
CA LYS A 64 -1.49 5.83 -7.42
C LYS A 64 -0.25 5.22 -6.75
N PHE A 65 0.25 4.09 -7.26
CA PHE A 65 1.52 3.54 -6.78
C PHE A 65 2.71 4.40 -7.19
#